data_AF-A0A7Z0NHX8-F1
#
_entry.id   AF-A0A7Z0NHX8-F1
#
_cell.length_a   1.000
_cell.length_b   1.000
_cell.length_c   1.000
_cell.angle_alpha   90.00
_cell.angle_beta   90.00
_cell.angle_gamma   90.00
#
_symmetry.space_group_name_H-M   'P 1'
#
loop_
_entity.id
_entity.type
_entity.pdbx_description
1 polymer ?
#
loop_
_entity_poly.entity_id
_entity_poly.type
_entity_poly.pdbx_seq_one_letter_code
_entity_poly.pdbx_strand_id
1 'polypeptide(L)'
;MERTILRKMPWVIFFGGLMIALPSVVVRLIDWDRNPLAAQALIERVDMFAFGTGMLFFNAVFAVTTGAVLIVLMKGPGYVADGYKLSDADSPRRVSERD
;
A
#
# COMPACT_ATOMS: atom_id res chain seq x y z
N MET A 1 -4.62 14.09 1.80
CA MET A 1 -3.33 13.39 1.50
C MET A 1 -3.57 12.02 0.87
N GLU A 2 -4.61 11.31 1.30
CA GLU A 2 -5.07 9.98 0.86
C GLU A 2 -5.31 9.92 -0.66
N ARG A 3 -6.01 10.93 -1.22
CA ARG A 3 -6.27 11.04 -2.67
C ARG A 3 -4.98 11.16 -3.50
N THR A 4 -3.95 11.78 -2.94
CA THR A 4 -2.65 11.93 -3.60
C THR A 4 -1.91 10.59 -3.64
N ILE A 5 -2.00 9.80 -2.57
CA ILE A 5 -1.47 8.43 -2.52
C ILE A 5 -2.13 7.59 -3.62
N LEU A 6 -3.46 7.56 -3.66
CA LEU A 6 -4.21 6.77 -4.66
C LEU A 6 -3.91 7.17 -6.11
N ARG A 7 -3.68 8.46 -6.39
CA ARG A 7 -3.33 8.93 -7.74
C ARG A 7 -1.92 8.50 -8.16
N LYS A 8 -0.99 8.36 -7.22
CA LYS A 8 0.39 7.94 -7.49
C LYS A 8 0.57 6.42 -7.49
N MET A 9 -0.34 5.67 -6.86
CA MET A 9 -0.28 4.21 -6.76
C MET A 9 -0.04 3.46 -8.08
N PRO A 10 -0.73 3.77 -9.20
CA PRO A 10 -0.49 3.08 -10.47
C PRO A 10 0.96 3.21 -10.95
N TRP A 11 1.56 4.39 -10.77
CA TRP A 11 2.95 4.64 -11.12
C TRP A 11 3.93 3.92 -10.20
N VAL A 12 3.64 3.86 -8.90
CA VAL A 12 4.44 3.11 -7.93
C VAL A 12 4.44 1.63 -8.27
N ILE A 13 3.28 1.04 -8.56
CA ILE A 13 3.16 -0.36 -8.99
C ILE A 13 3.98 -0.61 -10.24
N PHE A 14 3.85 0.25 -11.25
CA PHE A 14 4.54 0.08 -12.53
C PHE A 14 6.06 0.16 -12.36
N PHE A 15 6.59 1.25 -11.80
CA PHE A 15 8.03 1.43 -11.65
C PHE A 15 8.64 0.49 -10.60
N GLY A 16 7.94 0.24 -9.49
CA GLY A 16 8.40 -0.68 -8.45
C GLY A 16 8.44 -2.12 -8.96
N GLY A 17 7.38 -2.57 -9.65
CA GLY A 17 7.34 -3.88 -10.28
C GLY A 17 8.42 -4.04 -11.35
N LEU A 18 8.59 -3.03 -12.21
CA LEU A 18 9.64 -3.02 -13.23
C LEU A 18 11.03 -3.12 -12.60
N MET A 19 11.31 -2.31 -11.57
CA MET A 19 12.60 -2.30 -10.88
C MET A 19 12.92 -3.65 -10.20
N ILE A 20 11.91 -4.33 -9.66
CA ILE A 20 12.06 -5.65 -9.03
C ILE A 20 12.29 -6.75 -10.08
N ALA A 21 11.63 -6.67 -11.23
CA ALA A 21 11.78 -7.65 -12.30
C ALA A 21 13.09 -7.47 -13.09
N LEU A 22 13.64 -6.25 -13.12
CA LEU A 22 14.82 -5.86 -13.92
C LEU A 22 16.02 -6.81 -13.71
N PRO A 23 16.47 -7.13 -12.48
CA PRO A 23 17.64 -7.98 -12.28
C PRO A 23 17.45 -9.39 -12.84
N SER A 24 16.23 -9.93 -12.70
CA SER A 24 15.84 -11.26 -13.21
C SER A 24 15.85 -11.29 -14.75
N VAL A 25 15.48 -10.19 -15.41
CA VAL A 25 15.60 -10.06 -16.87
C VAL A 25 17.08 -9.93 -17.28
N VAL A 26 17.84 -9.04 -16.63
CA VAL A 26 19.24 -8.76 -16.97
C VAL A 26 20.11 -10.00 -16.85
N VAL A 27 19.96 -10.79 -15.78
CA VAL A 27 20.79 -11.99 -15.60
C VAL A 27 20.61 -13.02 -16.71
N ARG A 28 19.44 -13.03 -17.37
CA ARG A 28 19.14 -13.90 -18.51
C ARG A 28 19.61 -13.36 -19.87
N LEU A 29 19.87 -12.06 -19.97
CA LEU A 29 20.36 -11.42 -21.20
C LEU A 29 21.89 -11.47 -21.32
N ILE A 30 22.59 -11.78 -20.23
CA ILE A 30 24.04 -11.92 -20.20
C ILE A 30 24.42 -13.35 -20.56
N ASP A 31 25.39 -13.51 -21.46
CA ASP A 31 25.95 -14.81 -21.80
C ASP A 31 27.01 -15.21 -20.75
N TRP A 32 26.73 -16.30 -20.03
CA TRP A 32 27.59 -16.82 -18.96
C TRP A 32 28.46 -17.97 -19.49
N ASP A 33 29.34 -17.64 -20.44
CA ASP A 33 30.18 -18.52 -21.27
C ASP A 33 31.07 -19.55 -20.50
N ARG A 34 31.18 -19.47 -19.16
CA ARG A 34 32.17 -20.26 -18.40
C ARG A 34 31.66 -21.49 -17.65
N ASN A 35 30.38 -21.58 -17.28
CA ASN A 35 29.86 -22.75 -16.56
C ASN A 35 28.31 -22.75 -16.51
N PRO A 36 27.63 -23.70 -17.20
CA PRO A 36 26.17 -23.73 -17.26
C PRO A 36 25.51 -23.98 -15.90
N LEU A 37 26.13 -24.78 -15.02
CA LEU A 37 25.61 -25.05 -13.67
C LEU A 37 25.68 -23.80 -12.78
N ALA A 38 26.77 -23.04 -12.88
CA ALA A 38 26.93 -21.81 -12.10
C ALA A 38 25.96 -20.72 -12.57
N ALA A 39 25.73 -20.62 -13.89
CA ALA A 39 24.78 -19.69 -14.47
C ALA A 39 23.33 -19.97 -14.02
N GLN A 40 22.92 -21.25 -14.06
CA GLN A 40 21.60 -21.66 -13.58
C GLN A 40 21.40 -21.35 -12.08
N ALA A 41 22.40 -21.70 -11.24
CA ALA A 41 22.33 -21.41 -9.82
C ALA A 41 22.24 -19.90 -9.52
N LEU A 42 22.86 -19.05 -10.34
CA LEU A 42 22.74 -17.60 -10.21
C LEU A 42 21.33 -17.12 -10.60
N ILE A 43 20.79 -17.58 -11.72
CA ILE A 43 19.45 -17.22 -12.19
C ILE A 43 18.41 -17.59 -11.13
N GLU A 44 18.45 -18.82 -10.60
CA GLU A 44 17.52 -19.29 -9.56
C GLU A 44 17.58 -18.43 -8.30
N ARG A 45 18.78 -18.06 -7.83
CA ARG A 45 18.94 -17.18 -6.67
C ARG A 45 18.33 -15.81 -6.93
N VAL A 46 18.64 -15.21 -8.08
CA VAL A 46 18.10 -13.89 -8.46
C VAL A 46 16.57 -13.95 -8.55
N ASP A 47 16.01 -15.00 -9.14
CA ASP A 47 14.56 -15.20 -9.23
C ASP A 47 13.91 -15.36 -7.85
N MET A 48 14.53 -16.13 -6.95
CA MET A 48 14.04 -16.31 -5.58
C MET A 48 13.96 -14.97 -4.85
N PHE A 49 15.00 -14.14 -4.93
CA PHE A 49 15.00 -12.82 -4.33
C PHE A 49 13.99 -11.88 -5.00
N ALA A 50 13.95 -11.85 -6.33
CA ALA A 50 12.99 -11.03 -7.08
C ALA A 50 11.54 -11.38 -6.74
N PHE A 51 11.23 -12.68 -6.63
CA PHE A 51 9.91 -13.17 -6.23
C PHE A 51 9.57 -12.78 -4.79
N GLY A 52 10.50 -13.00 -3.84
CA GLY A 52 10.30 -12.63 -2.44
C GLY A 52 10.10 -11.13 -2.25
N THR A 53 10.95 -10.31 -2.88
CA THR A 53 10.82 -8.84 -2.87
C THR A 53 9.53 -8.39 -3.55
N GLY A 54 9.16 -9.03 -4.67
CA GLY A 54 7.90 -8.78 -5.37
C GLY A 54 6.69 -9.01 -4.47
N MET A 55 6.64 -10.17 -3.81
CA MET A 55 5.59 -10.50 -2.85
C MET A 55 5.50 -9.46 -1.73
N LEU A 56 6.63 -9.10 -1.11
CA LEU A 56 6.65 -8.07 -0.07
C LEU A 56 6.15 -6.71 -0.59
N PHE A 57 6.64 -6.29 -1.76
CA PHE A 57 6.27 -5.03 -2.39
C PHE A 57 4.78 -4.94 -2.70
N PHE A 58 4.21 -5.96 -3.36
CA PHE A 58 2.79 -5.99 -3.69
C PHE A 58 1.91 -6.03 -2.44
N ASN A 59 2.31 -6.75 -1.39
CA ASN A 59 1.60 -6.74 -0.11
C ASN A 59 1.64 -5.35 0.55
N ALA A 60 2.80 -4.68 0.56
CA ALA A 60 2.93 -3.34 1.12
C ALA A 60 2.07 -2.32 0.34
N VAL A 61 2.13 -2.35 -1.00
CA VAL A 61 1.29 -1.52 -1.87
C VAL A 61 -0.20 -1.80 -1.62
N PHE A 62 -0.59 -3.06 -1.53
CA PHE A 62 -1.97 -3.46 -1.27
C PHE A 62 -2.47 -2.92 0.07
N ALA A 63 -1.67 -3.08 1.13
CA ALA A 63 -2.01 -2.57 2.47
C ALA A 63 -2.19 -1.05 2.48
N VAL A 64 -1.24 -0.31 1.89
CA VAL A 64 -1.31 1.16 1.83
C VAL A 64 -2.47 1.63 0.97
N THR A 65 -2.72 0.98 -0.17
CA THR A 65 -3.85 1.31 -1.06
C THR A 65 -5.16 1.12 -0.34
N THR A 66 -5.33 -0.04 0.29
CA THR A 66 -6.53 -0.38 1.05
C THR A 66 -6.77 0.63 2.17
N GLY A 67 -5.74 0.96 2.96
CA GLY A 67 -5.85 1.98 4.00
C GLY A 67 -6.27 3.36 3.45
N ALA A 68 -5.67 3.80 2.34
CA ALA A 68 -6.04 5.06 1.71
C ALA A 68 -7.48 5.05 1.16
N VAL A 69 -7.92 3.94 0.56
CA VAL A 69 -9.31 3.76 0.11
C VAL A 69 -10.28 3.81 1.29
N LEU A 70 -9.99 3.09 2.37
CA LEU A 70 -10.81 3.07 3.58
C LEU A 70 -10.98 4.46 4.18
N ILE A 71 -9.90 5.25 4.29
CA ILE A 71 -10.01 6.61 4.83
C ILE A 71 -10.85 7.51 3.91
N VAL A 72 -10.70 7.39 2.58
CA VAL A 72 -11.53 8.13 1.63
C VAL A 72 -13.01 7.75 1.76
N LEU A 73 -13.30 6.47 2.01
CA LEU A 73 -14.66 5.96 2.21
C LEU A 73 -15.25 6.44 3.54
N MET A 74 -14.50 6.30 4.64
CA MET A 74 -14.92 6.71 5.98
C MET A 74 -15.14 8.22 6.08
N LYS A 75 -14.27 9.01 5.43
CA LYS A 75 -14.43 10.48 5.33
C LYS A 75 -15.28 10.91 4.13
N GLY A 76 -16.12 10.04 3.54
CA GLY A 76 -16.83 10.32 2.29
C GLY A 76 -17.43 11.75 2.21
N PRO A 77 -17.68 12.30 1.01
CA PRO A 77 -18.01 13.72 0.81
C PRO A 77 -19.23 14.25 1.60
N GLY A 78 -20.01 13.38 2.24
CA GLY A 78 -21.10 13.73 3.15
C GLY A 78 -21.01 13.10 4.54
N TYR A 79 -19.82 12.68 5.01
CA TYR A 79 -19.66 12.18 6.37
C TYR A 79 -19.86 13.32 7.37
N VAL A 80 -21.04 13.33 7.99
CA VAL A 80 -21.38 14.19 9.12
C VAL A 80 -21.43 13.28 10.35
N ALA A 81 -20.34 13.25 11.11
CA ALA A 81 -20.36 12.67 12.45
C ALA A 81 -21.19 13.60 13.33
N ASP A 82 -22.33 13.12 13.79
CA ASP A 82 -23.27 13.81 14.68
C ASP A 82 -23.95 15.06 14.09
N GLY A 83 -24.84 14.82 13.11
CA GLY A 83 -25.88 15.78 12.73
C GLY A 83 -27.01 15.91 13.77
N TYR A 84 -26.76 15.58 15.04
CA TYR A 84 -27.73 15.81 16.10
C TYR A 84 -27.76 17.29 16.44
N LYS A 85 -28.96 17.84 16.67
CA LYS A 85 -29.09 19.18 17.24
C LYS A 85 -28.51 19.14 18.66
N LEU A 86 -27.26 19.56 18.80
CA LEU A 86 -26.70 19.82 20.11
C LEU A 86 -27.52 20.96 20.72
N SER A 87 -28.17 20.70 21.84
CA SER A 87 -28.74 21.77 22.66
C SER A 87 -27.56 22.53 23.24
N ASP A 88 -27.13 23.60 22.58
CA ASP A 88 -26.16 24.53 23.14
C ASP A 88 -26.76 25.12 24.42
N ALA A 89 -26.32 24.59 25.56
CA ALA A 89 -26.61 25.15 26.86
C ALA A 89 -25.28 25.67 27.40
N ASP A 90 -25.18 26.99 27.57
CA ASP A 90 -24.00 27.67 28.14
C ASP A 90 -23.68 27.21 29.58
N SER A 91 -24.58 26.46 30.21
CA SER A 91 -24.40 25.91 31.55
C SER A 91 -24.77 24.43 31.60
N PRO A 92 -24.01 23.60 32.35
CA PRO A 92 -24.36 22.20 32.54
C PRO A 92 -25.75 22.06 33.15
N ARG A 93 -26.50 21.07 32.68
CA ARG A 93 -27.83 20.76 33.22
C ARG A 93 -27.69 20.48 34.71
N ARG A 94 -28.31 21.31 35.57
CA ARG A 94 -28.36 21.04 37.00
C ARG A 94 -29.12 19.73 37.17
N VAL A 95 -28.42 18.69 37.60
CA VAL A 95 -29.04 17.43 38.03
C VAL A 95 -29.77 17.77 39.33
N SER A 96 -31.07 18.05 39.25
CA SER A 96 -31.89 18.10 40.45
C SER A 96 -32.16 16.66 40.86
N GLU A 97 -31.53 16.25 41.95
CA GLU A 97 -31.76 14.99 42.64
C GLU A 97 -33.22 14.93 43.11
N ARG A 98 -34.09 14.32 42.29
CA ARG A 98 -35.45 13.85 42.59
C ARG A 98 -36.04 13.22 41.31
N ASP A 99 -35.60 12.00 41.03
CA ASP A 99 -36.44 10.96 40.41
C ASP A 99 -36.65 9.87 41.46
#